data_AF-A0A1H8HA27-F1
#
_entry.id   AF-A0A1H8HA27-F1
#
_cell.length_a   1.000
_cell.length_b   1.000
_cell.length_c   1.000
_cell.angle_alpha   90.00
_cell.angle_beta   90.00
_cell.angle_gamma   90.00
#
_symmetry.space_group_name_H-M   'P 1'
#
loop_
_entity.id
_entity.type
_entity.pdbx_description
1 polymer ?
#
loop_
_entity_poly.entity_id
_entity_poly.type
_entity_poly.pdbx_seq_one_letter_code
_entity_poly.pdbx_strand_id
1 'polypeptide(L)'
;MAKKETSKVYMNTHYGSDSEEEMIESFSKKEVEVDEGETIKNGDKVKIEALDSGNVKMFKICMSKGENSPEISKICIDKKVGDEIEFKNKKCRILEALR
;
A
#
# COMPACT_ATOMS: atom_id res chain seq x y z
N MET A 1 13.79 -13.54 23.14
CA MET A 1 14.39 -13.33 21.80
C MET A 1 13.40 -13.86 20.77
N ALA A 2 12.68 -12.97 20.06
CA ALA A 2 11.82 -13.37 18.95
C ALA A 2 12.48 -12.87 17.66
N LYS A 3 12.79 -13.79 16.74
CA LYS A 3 13.35 -13.44 15.43
C LYS A 3 12.19 -12.86 14.60
N LYS A 4 12.24 -11.57 14.30
CA LYS A 4 11.37 -10.96 13.27
C LYS A 4 11.78 -11.57 11.92
N GLU A 5 10.82 -12.19 11.26
CA GLU A 5 10.98 -12.71 9.91
C GLU A 5 10.66 -11.57 8.96
N THR A 6 11.69 -11.04 8.29
CA THR A 6 11.57 -9.92 7.35
C THR A 6 11.58 -10.46 5.93
N SER A 7 10.50 -10.30 5.17
CA SER A 7 10.51 -10.61 3.73
C SER A 7 10.92 -9.39 2.92
N LYS A 8 11.74 -9.63 1.90
CA LYS A 8 12.19 -8.60 0.96
C LYS A 8 11.19 -8.48 -0.19
N VAL A 9 10.55 -7.32 -0.32
CA VAL A 9 9.67 -7.00 -1.45
C VAL A 9 10.29 -5.85 -2.26
N TYR A 10 10.36 -6.00 -3.57
CA TYR A 10 10.90 -4.99 -4.48
C TYR A 10 9.75 -4.11 -4.97
N MET A 11 9.79 -2.81 -4.67
CA MET A 11 8.80 -1.85 -5.16
C MET A 11 9.40 -0.91 -6.20
N ASN A 12 8.70 -0.72 -7.32
CA ASN A 12 8.93 0.40 -8.22
C ASN A 12 8.10 1.60 -7.75
N THR A 13 8.73 2.75 -7.54
CA THR A 13 8.03 4.01 -7.21
C THR A 13 8.26 5.06 -8.27
N HIS A 14 7.19 5.52 -8.92
CA HIS A 14 7.18 6.75 -9.71
C HIS A 14 6.60 7.89 -8.85
N TYR A 15 7.36 8.98 -8.69
CA TYR A 15 6.90 10.25 -8.14
C TYR A 15 6.78 11.22 -9.32
N GLY A 16 5.56 11.53 -9.75
CA GLY A 16 5.30 12.60 -10.69
C GLY A 16 4.95 13.86 -9.89
N SER A 17 5.77 14.90 -10.00
CA SER A 17 5.44 16.25 -9.57
C SER A 17 5.08 17.06 -10.82
N ASP A 18 3.89 17.66 -10.75
CA ASP A 18 3.22 18.68 -11.58
C ASP A 18 3.85 19.19 -12.89
N SER A 19 2.94 19.41 -13.84
CA SER A 19 3.06 19.98 -15.19
C SER A 19 3.46 19.06 -16.32
N GLU A 20 2.76 19.31 -17.43
CA GLU A 20 2.91 18.70 -18.76
C GLU A 20 4.36 18.46 -19.19
N GLU A 21 4.56 17.34 -19.89
CA GLU A 21 5.76 17.02 -20.66
C GLU A 21 7.08 17.00 -19.88
N GLU A 22 7.48 15.81 -19.42
CA GLU A 22 8.76 15.19 -19.83
C GLU A 22 8.92 13.82 -19.15
N MET A 23 9.09 12.79 -19.98
CA MET A 23 9.55 11.48 -19.54
C MET A 23 10.95 11.62 -18.94
N ILE A 24 11.14 11.15 -17.70
CA ILE A 24 12.47 10.78 -17.22
C ILE A 24 12.37 9.37 -16.63
N GLU A 25 12.84 8.39 -17.41
CA GLU A 25 13.17 7.06 -16.92
C GLU A 25 14.31 7.17 -15.91
N SER A 26 14.05 6.82 -14.66
CA SER A 26 15.11 6.66 -13.65
C SER A 26 14.70 5.56 -12.67
N PHE A 27 15.17 4.35 -12.97
CA PHE A 27 15.02 3.17 -12.11
C PHE A 27 15.96 3.27 -10.91
N SER A 28 15.52 3.90 -9.83
CA SER A 28 16.17 3.74 -8.51
C SER A 28 15.51 2.57 -7.77
N LYS A 29 16.15 1.40 -7.83
CA LYS A 29 15.81 0.26 -6.96
C LYS A 29 16.16 0.63 -5.51
N LYS A 30 15.18 1.10 -4.74
CA LYS A 30 15.33 1.31 -3.31
C LYS A 30 14.76 0.09 -2.60
N GLU A 31 15.61 -0.68 -1.92
CA GLU A 31 15.16 -1.75 -1.03
C GLU A 31 14.28 -1.11 0.06
N VAL A 32 13.00 -1.46 0.08
CA VAL A 32 12.08 -1.06 1.15
C VAL A 32 11.91 -2.28 2.05
N GLU A 33 12.42 -2.19 3.26
CA GLU A 33 12.13 -3.18 4.31
C GLU A 33 10.65 -3.07 4.66
N VAL A 34 9.90 -4.12 4.33
CA VAL A 34 8.49 -4.23 4.67
C VAL A 34 8.41 -4.99 6.00
N ASP A 35 8.03 -4.31 7.08
CA ASP A 35 7.65 -4.97 8.35
C ASP A 35 6.34 -5.73 8.13
N GLU A 36 6.43 -6.93 7.56
CA GLU A 36 5.30 -7.82 7.37
C GLU A 36 4.64 -8.14 8.72
N GLY A 37 3.30 -8.10 8.73
CA GLY A 37 2.52 -8.43 9.91
C GLY A 37 2.04 -7.23 10.73
N GLU A 38 2.33 -5.99 10.34
CA GLU A 38 1.64 -4.84 10.93
C GLU A 38 0.16 -4.83 10.53
N THR A 39 -0.73 -4.85 11.53
CA THR A 39 -2.18 -4.74 11.33
C THR A 39 -2.58 -3.29 11.09
N ILE A 40 -3.34 -3.07 10.01
CA ILE A 40 -3.85 -1.77 9.60
C ILE A 40 -4.99 -1.32 10.51
N LYS A 41 -4.89 -0.09 10.98
CA LYS A 41 -5.84 0.56 11.89
C LYS A 41 -6.50 1.79 11.28
N ASN A 42 -7.56 2.24 11.92
CA ASN A 42 -8.20 3.50 11.56
C ASN A 42 -7.24 4.68 11.78
N GLY A 43 -7.10 5.54 10.77
CA GLY A 43 -6.18 6.67 10.76
C GLY A 43 -4.91 6.42 9.93
N ASP A 44 -4.53 5.15 9.74
CA ASP A 44 -3.31 4.76 9.03
C ASP A 44 -3.36 5.17 7.56
N LYS A 45 -2.20 5.44 6.96
CA LYS A 45 -2.04 5.54 5.50
C LYS A 45 -1.45 4.25 4.98
N VAL A 46 -2.17 3.57 4.10
CA VAL A 46 -1.74 2.30 3.52
C VAL A 46 -1.29 2.49 2.09
N LYS A 47 -0.22 1.81 1.72
CA LYS A 47 0.30 1.76 0.36
C LYS A 47 -0.08 0.43 -0.26
N ILE A 48 -0.72 0.49 -1.42
CA ILE A 48 -1.33 -0.67 -2.08
C ILE A 48 -0.85 -0.69 -3.53
N GLU A 49 -0.38 -1.85 -3.98
CA GLU A 49 0.03 -2.09 -5.36
C GLU A 49 -1.01 -2.95 -6.07
N ALA A 50 -1.39 -2.55 -7.28
CA ALA A 50 -2.19 -3.38 -8.17
C ALA A 50 -1.31 -4.43 -8.83
N LEU A 51 -1.59 -5.72 -8.59
CA LEU A 51 -0.77 -6.82 -9.10
C LEU A 51 -0.82 -6.94 -10.63
N ASP A 52 -1.88 -6.44 -11.27
CA ASP A 52 -2.01 -6.44 -12.73
C ASP A 52 -1.05 -5.47 -13.44
N SER A 53 -0.72 -4.36 -12.80
CA SER A 53 -0.01 -3.25 -13.46
C SER A 53 1.20 -2.72 -12.70
N GLY A 54 1.46 -3.21 -11.48
CA GLY A 54 2.48 -2.65 -10.58
C GLY A 54 2.17 -1.23 -10.12
N ASN A 55 0.95 -0.73 -10.37
CA ASN A 55 0.57 0.62 -10.01
C ASN A 55 0.39 0.74 -8.51
N VAL A 56 1.20 1.60 -7.88
CA VAL A 56 1.15 1.83 -6.44
C VAL A 56 0.34 3.08 -6.12
N LYS A 57 -0.60 2.95 -5.19
CA LYS A 57 -1.41 4.05 -4.67
C LYS A 57 -1.42 4.05 -3.15
N MET A 58 -1.53 5.24 -2.57
CA MET A 58 -1.63 5.41 -1.13
C MET A 58 -3.04 5.85 -0.75
N PHE A 59 -3.60 5.23 0.28
CA PHE A 59 -4.95 5.50 0.78
C PHE A 59 -4.92 5.78 2.27
N LYS A 60 -5.68 6.78 2.72
CA LYS A 60 -5.92 6.99 4.15
C LYS A 60 -7.10 6.12 4.60
N ILE A 61 -6.89 5.34 5.64
CA ILE A 61 -7.92 4.49 6.25
C ILE A 61 -8.73 5.33 7.20
N CYS A 62 -10.02 5.49 6.88
CA CYS A 62 -10.94 6.29 7.67
C CYS A 62 -12.24 5.49 7.92
N MET A 63 -12.35 4.93 9.11
CA MET A 63 -13.58 4.34 9.62
C MET A 63 -14.41 5.42 10.30
N SER A 64 -15.52 5.79 9.67
CA SER A 64 -16.51 6.70 10.24
C SER A 64 -17.55 5.92 11.04
N LYS A 65 -18.14 6.54 12.07
CA LYS A 65 -19.30 5.97 12.76
C LYS A 65 -20.50 5.99 11.80
N GLY A 66 -20.74 4.89 11.08
CA GLY A 66 -21.82 4.74 10.08
C GLY A 66 -21.34 4.12 8.76
N GLU A 67 -22.20 4.13 7.74
CA GLU A 67 -21.91 3.45 6.45
C GLU A 67 -20.95 4.19 5.51
N ASN A 68 -20.63 5.46 5.81
CA ASN A 68 -19.83 6.36 4.94
C ASN A 68 -18.33 6.05 4.85
N SER A 69 -17.86 4.95 5.43
CA SER A 69 -16.44 4.59 5.34
C SER A 69 -16.08 4.19 3.90
N PRO A 70 -14.97 4.67 3.32
CA PRO A 70 -14.53 4.27 1.99
C PRO A 70 -14.41 2.75 1.88
N GLU A 71 -14.76 2.20 0.72
CA GLU A 71 -14.70 0.75 0.48
C GLU A 71 -13.29 0.19 0.75
N ILE A 72 -12.25 0.88 0.26
CA ILE A 72 -10.86 0.49 0.52
C ILE A 72 -10.51 0.47 2.01
N SER A 73 -11.09 1.39 2.80
CA SER A 73 -10.89 1.41 4.25
C SER A 73 -11.52 0.20 4.92
N LYS A 74 -12.72 -0.20 4.49
CA LYS A 74 -13.41 -1.40 4.99
C LYS A 74 -12.66 -2.69 4.61
N ILE A 75 -12.04 -2.73 3.44
CA ILE A 75 -11.28 -3.90 2.96
C ILE A 75 -9.95 -4.03 3.72
N CYS A 76 -9.25 -2.92 3.92
CA CYS A 76 -7.89 -2.93 4.49
C CYS A 76 -7.86 -2.94 6.01
N ILE A 77 -8.92 -2.52 6.70
CA ILE A 77 -8.96 -2.54 8.16
C ILE A 77 -8.75 -3.97 8.68
N ASP A 78 -7.95 -4.13 9.73
CA ASP A 78 -7.59 -5.42 10.33
C ASP A 78 -6.79 -6.38 9.43
N LYS A 79 -6.51 -6.00 8.17
CA LYS A 79 -5.55 -6.69 7.29
C LYS A 79 -4.13 -6.38 7.70
N LYS A 80 -3.20 -7.19 7.22
CA LYS A 80 -1.78 -7.04 7.50
C LYS A 80 -1.04 -6.52 6.28
N VAL A 81 0.02 -5.78 6.54
CA VAL A 81 1.04 -5.51 5.52
C VAL A 81 1.58 -6.84 4.98
N GLY A 82 1.58 -6.98 3.66
CA GLY A 82 1.90 -8.21 2.93
C GLY A 82 0.66 -8.90 2.33
N ASP A 83 -0.54 -8.66 2.87
CA ASP A 83 -1.77 -9.35 2.42
C ASP A 83 -2.19 -8.94 0.99
N GLU A 84 -2.74 -9.92 0.26
CA GLU A 84 -3.45 -9.69 -1.00
C GLU A 84 -4.94 -9.40 -0.72
N ILE A 85 -5.47 -8.37 -1.38
CA ILE A 85 -6.86 -7.93 -1.28
C ILE A 85 -7.45 -7.75 -2.68
N GLU A 86 -8.77 -7.75 -2.77
CA GLU A 86 -9.48 -7.37 -3.99
C GLU A 86 -10.12 -6.00 -3.81
N PHE A 87 -9.82 -5.07 -4.73
CA PHE A 87 -10.40 -3.73 -4.74
C PHE A 87 -10.79 -3.34 -6.16
N LYS A 88 -12.06 -2.96 -6.38
CA LYS A 88 -12.60 -2.61 -7.71
C LYS A 88 -12.31 -3.68 -8.78
N ASN A 89 -12.51 -4.96 -8.44
CA ASN A 89 -12.23 -6.12 -9.30
C ASN A 89 -10.75 -6.24 -9.73
N LYS A 90 -9.82 -5.64 -8.98
CA LYS A 90 -8.39 -5.81 -9.17
C LYS A 90 -7.79 -6.48 -7.95
N LYS A 91 -6.87 -7.42 -8.20
CA LYS A 91 -6.03 -7.97 -7.14
C LYS A 91 -4.95 -6.96 -6.79
N CYS A 92 -4.84 -6.66 -5.52
CA CYS A 92 -3.87 -5.72 -4.99
C CYS A 92 -3.12 -6.33 -3.81
N ARG A 93 -1.93 -5.82 -3.51
CA ARG A 93 -1.16 -6.19 -2.32
C ARG A 93 -0.94 -4.97 -1.43
N ILE A 94 -1.14 -5.14 -0.13
CA ILE A 94 -0.81 -4.12 0.85
C ILE A 94 0.69 -4.19 1.08
N LEU A 95 1.38 -3.10 0.84
CA LEU A 95 2.83 -3.07 0.88
C LEU A 95 3.38 -2.37 2.11
N GLU A 96 2.72 -1.33 2.60
CA GLU A 96 3.17 -0.59 3.78
C GLU A 96 1.96 0.02 4.51
N ALA A 97 2.07 0.19 5.83
CA ALA A 97 1.15 0.95 6.65
C ALA A 97 1.94 2.01 7.43
N LEU A 98 1.52 3.27 7.34
CA LEU A 98 2.15 4.43 7.97
C LEU A 98 1.19 5.01 9.00
N ARG A 99 1.68 5.20 10.23
CA ARG A 99 0.92 5.79 11.35
C ARG A 99 1.18 7.29 11.50
#